data_AF-S0EYU2-F1
#
_entry.id   AF-S0EYU2-F1
#
_cell.length_a   1.000
_cell.length_b   1.000
_cell.length_c   1.000
_cell.angle_alpha   90.00
_cell.angle_beta   90.00
_cell.angle_gamma   90.00
#
_symmetry.space_group_name_H-M   'P 1'
#
loop_
_entity.id
_entity.type
_entity.pdbx_description
1 polymer ?
#
loop_
_entity_poly.entity_id
_entity_poly.type
_entity_poly.pdbx_seq_one_letter_code
_entity_poly.pdbx_strand_id
1 'polypeptide(L)'
;MKRLWVIAPVALLLVVWLGIRCLNARWAPATDELPDLSQWPPDAQTVAHRLASEKEMAKKRALFASLLTSRFRDRPDAIAIRVSWDNPNTIKLCCPARMEPWNMSRIALMVWREARNDLGENCSIVIFHTYISPGLIKVGELRPMPQNPNRAEVKYNFHMTENQLW
;
A
#
# COMPACT_ATOMS: atom_id res chain seq x y z
N MET A 1 -27.64 -41.15 -34.85
CA MET A 1 -27.97 -39.82 -34.28
C MET A 1 -28.26 -39.92 -32.78
N LYS A 2 -27.25 -40.19 -31.93
CA LYS A 2 -27.44 -40.34 -30.45
C LYS A 2 -26.36 -39.65 -29.60
N ARG A 3 -25.34 -39.02 -30.21
CA ARG A 3 -24.18 -38.44 -29.50
C ARG A 3 -24.34 -36.98 -29.07
N LEU A 4 -25.31 -36.24 -29.63
CA LEU A 4 -25.52 -34.81 -29.31
C LEU A 4 -26.19 -34.56 -27.95
N TRP A 5 -27.00 -35.50 -27.45
CA TRP A 5 -27.74 -35.34 -26.19
C TRP A 5 -26.88 -35.42 -24.92
N VAL A 6 -25.66 -35.97 -25.02
CA VAL A 6 -24.72 -36.09 -23.89
C VAL A 6 -23.77 -34.89 -23.81
N ILE A 7 -23.50 -34.22 -24.94
CA ILE A 7 -22.54 -33.11 -25.01
C ILE A 7 -23.14 -31.84 -24.39
N ALA A 8 -24.43 -31.59 -24.63
CA ALA A 8 -25.14 -30.43 -24.11
C ALA A 8 -25.11 -30.29 -22.57
N PRO A 9 -25.43 -31.32 -21.76
CA PRO A 9 -25.38 -31.20 -20.31
C PRO A 9 -23.96 -31.06 -19.76
N VAL A 10 -22.97 -31.70 -20.39
CA VAL A 10 -21.55 -31.59 -19.97
C VAL A 10 -21.02 -30.18 -20.24
N ALA A 11 -21.36 -29.60 -21.40
CA ALA A 11 -21.01 -28.22 -21.72
C ALA A 11 -21.68 -27.22 -20.76
N LEU A 12 -22.96 -27.44 -20.43
CA LEU A 12 -23.69 -26.60 -19.46
C LEU A 12 -23.05 -26.66 -18.07
N LEU A 13 -22.70 -27.86 -17.60
CA LEU A 13 -22.02 -28.06 -16.32
C LEU A 13 -20.64 -27.39 -16.30
N LEU A 14 -19.89 -27.45 -17.41
CA LEU A 14 -18.61 -26.75 -17.54
C LEU A 14 -18.78 -25.22 -17.47
N VAL A 15 -19.79 -24.66 -18.15
CA VAL A 15 -20.07 -23.22 -18.12
C VAL A 15 -20.50 -22.77 -16.72
N VAL A 16 -21.37 -23.53 -16.06
CA VAL A 16 -21.79 -23.24 -14.67
C VAL A 16 -20.61 -23.35 -13.72
N TRP A 17 -19.78 -24.38 -13.87
CA TRP A 17 -18.58 -24.57 -13.04
C TRP A 17 -17.56 -23.44 -13.23
N LEU A 18 -17.32 -22.99 -14.48
CA LEU A 18 -16.50 -21.81 -14.77
C LEU A 18 -17.12 -20.54 -14.17
N GLY A 19 -18.44 -20.36 -14.29
CA GLY A 19 -19.17 -19.23 -13.71
C GLY A 19 -18.99 -19.15 -12.20
N ILE A 20 -19.12 -20.28 -11.49
CA ILE A 20 -18.90 -20.37 -10.05
C ILE A 20 -17.43 -20.09 -9.68
N ARG A 21 -16.46 -20.59 -10.45
CA ARG A 21 -15.04 -20.28 -10.24
C ARG A 21 -14.75 -18.79 -10.39
N CYS A 22 -15.30 -18.14 -11.40
CA CYS A 22 -15.17 -16.69 -11.60
C CYS A 22 -15.88 -15.88 -10.49
N LEU A 23 -17.03 -16.37 -10.01
CA LEU A 23 -17.75 -15.74 -8.91
C LEU A 23 -16.96 -15.85 -7.60
N ASN A 24 -16.42 -17.03 -7.27
CA ASN A 24 -15.63 -17.22 -6.05
C ASN A 24 -14.29 -16.48 -6.10
N ALA A 25 -13.66 -16.34 -7.26
CA ALA A 25 -12.46 -15.52 -7.42
C ALA A 25 -12.72 -14.03 -7.13
N ARG A 26 -13.96 -13.57 -7.32
CA ARG A 26 -14.38 -12.19 -7.03
C ARG A 26 -14.65 -11.94 -5.53
N TRP A 27 -14.84 -13.00 -4.75
CA TRP A 27 -15.16 -12.96 -3.32
C TRP A 27 -14.20 -13.83 -2.50
N ALA A 28 -12.89 -13.75 -2.79
CA ALA A 28 -11.91 -14.26 -1.83
C ALA A 28 -12.10 -13.52 -0.50
N PRO A 29 -12.16 -14.22 0.65
CA PRO A 29 -12.20 -13.54 1.94
C PRO A 29 -10.98 -12.63 2.03
N ALA A 30 -11.21 -11.35 2.34
CA ALA A 30 -10.13 -10.41 2.58
C ALA A 30 -9.32 -10.97 3.77
N THR A 31 -8.15 -11.54 3.49
CA THR A 31 -7.21 -11.92 4.53
C THR A 31 -6.69 -10.62 5.16
N ASP A 32 -6.73 -10.51 6.49
CA ASP A 32 -6.21 -9.34 7.21
C ASP A 32 -4.69 -9.15 7.02
N GLU A 33 -4.00 -10.16 6.47
CA GLU A 33 -2.59 -10.09 6.10
C GLU A 33 -2.40 -9.41 4.75
N LEU A 34 -1.58 -8.35 4.75
CA LEU A 34 -1.05 -7.77 3.51
C LEU A 34 -0.19 -8.81 2.79
N PRO A 35 -0.42 -9.06 1.49
CA PRO A 35 0.42 -9.95 0.70
C PRO A 35 1.84 -9.37 0.57
N ASP A 36 2.74 -10.13 -0.06
CA ASP A 36 4.10 -9.67 -0.29
C ASP A 36 4.14 -8.42 -1.18
N LEU A 37 4.37 -7.27 -0.54
CA LEU A 37 4.40 -5.95 -1.18
C LEU A 37 5.57 -5.79 -2.16
N SER A 38 6.61 -6.63 -2.06
CA SER A 38 7.77 -6.55 -2.96
C SER A 38 7.42 -6.92 -4.41
N GLN A 39 6.34 -7.68 -4.60
CA GLN A 39 5.86 -8.15 -5.90
C GLN A 39 4.87 -7.16 -6.56
N TRP A 40 4.57 -6.04 -5.90
CA TRP A 40 3.55 -5.11 -6.35
C TRP A 40 4.12 -4.08 -7.34
N PRO A 41 3.55 -3.95 -8.55
CA PRO A 41 4.01 -2.98 -9.54
C PRO A 41 3.55 -1.55 -9.18
N PRO A 42 4.33 -0.50 -9.53
CA PRO A 42 5.67 -0.56 -10.12
C PRO A 42 6.66 -1.10 -9.09
N ASP A 43 7.50 -2.06 -9.49
CA ASP A 43 8.54 -2.60 -8.61
C ASP A 43 9.60 -1.54 -8.29
N ALA A 44 10.44 -1.79 -7.28
CA ALA A 44 11.47 -0.84 -6.86
C ALA A 44 12.42 -0.47 -8.02
N GLN A 45 12.72 -1.40 -8.93
CA GLN A 45 13.59 -1.14 -10.08
C GLN A 45 12.93 -0.20 -11.11
N THR A 46 11.65 -0.40 -11.40
CA THR A 46 10.88 0.49 -12.28
C THR A 46 10.76 1.89 -11.68
N VAL A 47 10.57 1.98 -10.36
CA VAL A 47 10.57 3.27 -9.64
C VAL A 47 11.92 3.96 -9.79
N ALA A 48 13.02 3.29 -9.46
CA ALA A 48 14.37 3.83 -9.59
C ALA A 48 14.67 4.29 -11.03
N HIS A 49 14.31 3.48 -12.04
CA HIS A 49 14.51 3.83 -13.44
C HIS A 49 13.73 5.08 -13.86
N ARG A 50 12.45 5.21 -13.44
CA ARG A 50 11.65 6.41 -13.71
C ARG A 50 12.13 7.64 -12.95
N LEU A 51 12.72 7.46 -11.77
CA LEU A 51 13.31 8.57 -11.01
C LEU A 51 14.62 9.06 -11.62
N ALA A 52 15.39 8.19 -12.28
CA ALA A 52 16.64 8.56 -12.92
C ALA A 52 16.46 9.56 -14.07
N SER A 53 15.30 9.58 -14.74
CA SER A 53 15.02 10.54 -15.83
C SER A 53 14.74 11.96 -15.34
N GLU A 54 14.36 12.13 -14.07
CA GLU A 54 14.13 13.44 -13.50
C GLU A 54 15.43 13.99 -12.90
N LYS A 55 15.65 15.31 -12.97
CA LYS A 55 16.86 15.95 -12.44
C LYS A 55 16.57 16.79 -11.20
N GLU A 56 15.36 17.34 -11.12
CA GLU A 56 14.96 18.20 -10.02
C GLU A 56 14.48 17.37 -8.82
N MET A 57 15.12 17.53 -7.65
CA MET A 57 14.81 16.73 -6.47
C MET A 57 13.35 16.87 -6.00
N ALA A 58 12.76 18.06 -6.10
CA ALA A 58 11.35 18.27 -5.77
C ALA A 58 10.42 17.43 -6.65
N LYS A 59 10.69 17.39 -7.97
CA LYS A 59 9.96 16.56 -8.93
C LYS A 59 10.22 15.07 -8.73
N LYS A 60 11.47 14.66 -8.43
CA LYS A 60 11.78 13.27 -8.06
C LYS A 60 10.95 12.80 -6.87
N ARG A 61 10.90 13.61 -5.80
CA ARG A 61 10.11 13.31 -4.60
C ARG A 61 8.62 13.19 -4.90
N ALA A 62 8.07 14.11 -5.69
CA ALA A 62 6.67 14.06 -6.12
C ALA A 62 6.37 12.83 -6.98
N LEU A 63 7.26 12.49 -7.92
CA LEU A 63 7.16 11.31 -8.77
C LEU A 63 7.24 10.02 -7.95
N PHE A 64 8.20 9.92 -7.03
CA PHE A 64 8.34 8.80 -6.09
C PHE A 64 7.04 8.58 -5.30
N ALA A 65 6.52 9.64 -4.69
CA ALA A 65 5.28 9.61 -3.93
C ALA A 65 4.07 9.19 -4.79
N SER A 66 4.00 9.67 -6.03
CA SER A 66 2.96 9.30 -7.00
C SER A 66 3.03 7.82 -7.38
N LEU A 67 4.22 7.30 -7.71
CA LEU A 67 4.44 5.91 -8.11
C LEU A 67 4.16 4.93 -6.96
N LEU A 68 4.56 5.27 -5.74
CA LEU A 68 4.22 4.46 -4.57
C LEU A 68 2.73 4.52 -4.27
N THR A 69 2.09 5.69 -4.39
CA THR A 69 0.65 5.79 -4.18
C THR A 69 -0.12 4.95 -5.20
N SER A 70 0.28 4.96 -6.48
CA SER A 70 -0.37 4.15 -7.52
C SER A 70 -0.17 2.65 -7.28
N ARG A 71 0.99 2.22 -6.75
CA ARG A 71 1.26 0.81 -6.36
C ARG A 71 0.15 0.22 -5.48
N PHE A 72 -0.41 1.02 -4.57
CA PHE A 72 -1.46 0.58 -3.64
C PHE A 72 -2.88 0.79 -4.18
N ARG A 73 -3.10 1.76 -5.08
CA ARG A 73 -4.44 2.16 -5.52
C ARG A 73 -4.88 1.53 -6.83
N ASP A 74 -3.97 1.14 -7.70
CA ASP A 74 -4.29 0.67 -9.06
C ASP A 74 -4.49 -0.85 -9.14
N ARG A 75 -4.87 -1.48 -8.01
CA ARG A 75 -5.06 -2.93 -7.89
C ARG A 75 -6.52 -3.31 -7.66
N PRO A 76 -6.94 -4.55 -7.99
CA PRO A 76 -8.28 -5.05 -7.66
C PRO A 76 -8.59 -5.00 -6.15
N ASP A 77 -7.56 -5.18 -5.32
CA ASP A 77 -7.56 -5.06 -3.87
C ASP A 77 -7.08 -3.68 -3.40
N ALA A 78 -7.52 -2.61 -4.08
CA ALA A 78 -7.05 -1.25 -3.85
C ALA A 78 -7.08 -0.86 -2.37
N ILE A 79 -5.92 -0.48 -1.85
CA ILE A 79 -5.77 0.01 -0.49
C ILE A 79 -5.70 1.53 -0.56
N ALA A 80 -6.51 2.22 0.25
CA ALA A 80 -6.57 3.67 0.29
C ALA A 80 -5.35 4.29 1.01
N ILE A 81 -4.15 3.97 0.52
CA ILE A 81 -2.88 4.56 0.95
C ILE A 81 -2.59 5.80 0.09
N ARG A 82 -1.96 6.79 0.71
CA ARG A 82 -1.36 7.92 0.01
C ARG A 82 0.00 8.22 0.62
N VAL A 83 0.99 8.35 -0.25
CA VAL A 83 2.33 8.82 0.09
C VAL A 83 2.47 10.24 -0.46
N SER A 84 2.95 11.16 0.36
CA SER A 84 3.29 12.53 -0.07
C SER A 84 4.46 13.08 0.76
N TRP A 85 5.04 14.20 0.35
CA TRP A 85 6.07 14.88 1.12
C TRP A 85 5.45 16.07 1.86
N ASP A 86 5.73 16.17 3.16
CA ASP A 86 5.33 17.34 3.96
C ASP A 86 6.41 18.42 3.88
N ASN A 87 7.67 17.99 3.93
CA ASN A 87 8.86 18.80 3.76
C ASN A 87 9.99 17.91 3.19
N PRO A 88 11.17 18.46 2.84
CA PRO A 88 12.28 17.69 2.26
C PRO A 88 12.74 16.46 3.03
N ASN A 89 12.50 16.40 4.34
CA ASN A 89 12.99 15.34 5.24
C ASN A 89 11.86 14.49 5.84
N THR A 90 10.60 14.79 5.50
CA THR A 90 9.43 14.13 6.10
C THR A 90 8.46 13.67 5.03
N ILE A 91 8.25 12.36 4.99
CA ILE A 91 7.17 11.73 4.22
C ILE A 91 5.92 11.68 5.09
N LYS A 92 4.79 12.04 4.49
CA LYS A 92 3.44 11.86 5.02
C LYS A 92 2.85 10.59 4.42
N LEU A 93 2.59 9.60 5.28
CA LEU A 93 1.96 8.34 4.92
C LEU A 93 0.54 8.31 5.48
N CYS A 94 -0.46 8.34 4.61
CA CYS A 94 -1.86 8.20 5.00
C CYS A 94 -2.29 6.75 4.79
N CYS A 95 -2.78 6.12 5.85
CA CYS A 95 -3.28 4.75 5.87
C CYS A 95 -4.78 4.71 6.21
N PRO A 96 -5.55 3.73 5.70
CA PRO A 96 -6.93 3.52 6.13
C PRO A 96 -7.01 3.34 7.66
N ALA A 97 -7.98 3.99 8.31
CA ALA A 97 -8.09 3.94 9.77
C ALA A 97 -8.34 2.54 10.36
N ARG A 98 -8.84 1.59 9.56
CA ARG A 98 -9.05 0.18 9.94
C ARG A 98 -7.83 -0.71 9.70
N MET A 99 -6.73 -0.15 9.19
CA MET A 99 -5.52 -0.92 8.94
C MET A 99 -4.81 -1.23 10.26
N GLU A 100 -4.50 -2.50 10.49
CA GLU A 100 -3.76 -2.92 11.68
C GLU A 100 -2.38 -2.23 11.80
N PRO A 101 -1.93 -1.87 13.02
CA PRO A 101 -0.64 -1.22 13.23
C PRO A 101 0.56 -1.95 12.65
N TRP A 102 0.55 -3.28 12.67
CA TRP A 102 1.61 -4.08 12.05
C TRP A 102 1.69 -3.87 10.53
N ASN A 103 0.55 -3.84 9.84
CA ASN A 103 0.47 -3.59 8.41
C ASN A 103 0.94 -2.16 8.05
N MET A 104 0.51 -1.16 8.84
CA MET A 104 1.01 0.21 8.70
C MET A 104 2.53 0.31 8.89
N SER A 105 3.09 -0.42 9.86
CA SER A 105 4.54 -0.46 10.09
C SER A 105 5.30 -1.11 8.94
N ARG A 106 4.77 -2.21 8.38
CA ARG A 106 5.35 -2.86 7.20
C ARG A 106 5.42 -1.91 6.00
N ILE A 107 4.33 -1.21 5.73
CA ILE A 107 4.27 -0.20 4.65
C ILE A 107 5.23 0.94 4.94
N ALA A 108 5.24 1.50 6.16
CA ALA A 108 6.14 2.58 6.53
C ALA A 108 7.62 2.17 6.34
N LEU A 109 8.01 0.97 6.79
CA LEU A 109 9.37 0.46 6.61
C LEU A 109 9.72 0.24 5.14
N MET A 110 8.79 -0.24 4.33
CA MET A 110 8.98 -0.39 2.88
C MET A 110 9.22 0.96 2.21
N VAL A 111 8.33 1.93 2.45
CA VAL A 111 8.43 3.30 1.92
C VAL A 111 9.75 3.94 2.36
N TRP A 112 10.15 3.77 3.63
CA TRP A 112 11.39 4.31 4.16
C TRP A 112 12.63 3.72 3.46
N ARG A 113 12.66 2.40 3.26
CA ARG A 113 13.77 1.73 2.57
C ARG A 113 13.88 2.16 1.12
N GLU A 114 12.77 2.22 0.39
CA GLU A 114 12.76 2.66 -1.00
C GLU A 114 13.14 4.13 -1.13
N ALA A 115 12.61 5.01 -0.28
CA ALA A 115 12.98 6.43 -0.30
C ALA A 115 14.49 6.61 -0.06
N ARG A 116 15.05 5.86 0.88
CA ARG A 116 16.49 5.90 1.16
C ARG A 116 17.32 5.37 0.00
N ASN A 117 16.90 4.27 -0.64
CA ASN A 117 17.62 3.68 -1.76
C ASN A 117 17.55 4.57 -3.02
N ASP A 118 16.39 5.13 -3.32
CA ASP A 118 16.14 5.83 -4.59
C ASP A 118 16.49 7.32 -4.54
N LEU A 119 16.36 7.94 -3.36
CA LEU A 119 16.59 9.38 -3.18
C LEU A 119 17.84 9.67 -2.34
N GLY A 120 18.43 8.67 -1.68
CA GLY A 120 19.62 8.85 -0.84
C GLY A 120 19.36 9.58 0.49
N GLU A 121 18.09 9.80 0.86
CA GLU A 121 17.72 10.64 1.99
C GLU A 121 17.29 9.81 3.22
N ASN A 122 17.81 10.18 4.40
CA ASN A 122 17.32 9.68 5.67
C ASN A 122 16.08 10.48 6.10
N CYS A 123 14.95 10.19 5.47
CA CYS A 123 13.68 10.83 5.82
C CYS A 123 13.01 10.15 7.03
N SER A 124 12.25 10.93 7.78
CA SER A 124 11.26 10.41 8.72
C SER A 124 9.92 10.22 8.02
N ILE A 125 9.07 9.32 8.53
CA ILE A 125 7.70 9.16 8.04
C ILE A 125 6.73 9.48 9.15
N VAL A 126 5.74 10.33 8.90
CA VAL A 126 4.62 10.54 9.81
C VAL A 126 3.43 9.75 9.29
N ILE A 127 2.87 8.89 10.14
CA ILE A 127 1.78 7.99 9.82
C ILE A 127 0.47 8.65 10.27
N PHE A 128 -0.46 8.79 9.33
CA PHE A 128 -1.78 9.35 9.54
C PHE A 128 -2.86 8.32 9.22
N HIS A 129 -3.94 8.33 10.00
CA HIS A 129 -5.19 7.72 9.59
C HIS A 129 -5.96 8.65 8.65
N THR A 130 -6.47 8.08 7.56
CA THR A 130 -7.45 8.73 6.69
C THR A 130 -8.83 8.14 6.94
N TYR A 131 -9.81 9.03 7.02
CA TYR A 131 -11.23 8.74 7.15
C TYR A 131 -12.00 9.42 6.01
N ILE A 132 -13.26 9.04 5.83
CA ILE A 132 -14.13 9.65 4.82
C ILE A 132 -14.47 11.11 5.19
N SER A 133 -14.62 11.42 6.48
CA SER A 133 -15.14 12.72 6.94
C SER A 133 -14.20 13.51 7.87
N PRO A 134 -13.61 12.96 8.96
CA PRO A 134 -12.67 13.75 9.75
C PRO A 134 -11.33 13.95 9.03
N GLY A 135 -10.63 15.02 9.43
CA GLY A 135 -9.28 15.32 8.97
C GLY A 135 -8.27 14.21 9.31
N LEU A 136 -7.08 14.30 8.73
CA LEU A 136 -5.99 13.34 8.97
C LEU A 136 -5.58 13.35 10.45
N ILE A 137 -5.63 12.18 11.11
CA ILE A 137 -5.21 12.03 12.51
C ILE A 137 -3.81 11.41 12.51
N LYS A 138 -2.82 12.09 13.12
CA LYS A 138 -1.48 11.51 13.31
C LYS A 138 -1.58 10.37 14.32
N VAL A 139 -1.17 9.17 13.93
CA VAL A 139 -1.20 7.97 14.79
C VAL A 139 0.17 7.45 15.13
N GLY A 140 1.18 7.76 14.32
CA GLY A 140 2.53 7.29 14.56
C GLY A 140 3.57 8.01 13.74
N GLU A 141 4.81 7.61 13.94
CA GLU A 141 5.96 8.10 13.20
C GLU A 141 7.02 7.01 13.10
N LEU A 142 7.65 6.91 11.94
CA LEU A 142 8.86 6.16 11.72
C LEU A 142 10.03 7.14 11.72
N ARG A 143 11.02 6.88 12.56
CA ARG A 143 12.26 7.67 12.62
C ARG A 143 13.48 6.77 12.40
N PRO A 144 14.47 7.19 11.59
CA PRO A 144 15.78 6.55 11.55
C PRO A 144 16.42 6.55 12.93
N MET A 145 17.06 5.45 13.34
CA MET A 145 17.74 5.37 14.62
C MET A 145 19.05 6.16 14.58
N PRO A 146 19.31 7.10 15.51
CA PRO A 146 20.54 7.90 15.50
C PRO A 146 21.82 7.05 15.61
N GLN A 147 21.73 5.94 16.33
CA GLN A 147 22.86 5.03 16.60
C GLN A 147 23.08 4.02 15.47
N ASN A 148 22.08 3.80 14.61
CA ASN A 148 22.18 2.85 13.52
C ASN A 148 21.38 3.35 12.30
N PRO A 149 22.04 3.98 11.32
CA PRO A 149 21.36 4.56 10.15
C PRO A 149 20.71 3.50 9.25
N ASN A 150 21.00 2.21 9.45
CA ASN A 150 20.35 1.10 8.74
C ASN A 150 19.10 0.57 9.44
N ARG A 151 18.73 1.15 10.59
CA ARG A 151 17.53 0.78 11.32
C ARG A 151 16.62 1.99 11.45
N ALA A 152 15.33 1.71 11.42
CA ALA A 152 14.29 2.67 11.73
C ALA A 152 13.35 2.07 12.77
N GLU A 153 12.82 2.93 13.62
CA GLU A 153 11.86 2.58 14.66
C GLU A 153 10.52 3.21 14.33
N VAL A 154 9.43 2.45 14.43
CA VAL A 154 8.06 2.95 14.31
C VAL A 154 7.49 3.10 15.72
N LYS A 155 7.08 4.33 16.07
CA LYS A 155 6.39 4.63 17.33
C LYS A 155 4.96 5.02 17.03
N TYR A 156 4.03 4.40 17.74
CA TYR A 156 2.63 4.78 17.70
C TYR A 156 2.29 5.60 18.93
N ASN A 157 1.69 6.77 18.69
CA ASN A 157 1.20 7.64 19.74
C ASN A 157 -0.30 7.40 19.85
N PHE A 158 -0.70 6.33 20.53
CA PHE A 158 -2.10 6.09 20.89
C PHE A 158 -2.51 7.00 22.05
N HIS A 159 -2.39 8.33 21.87
CA HIS A 159 -3.16 9.26 22.68
C HIS A 159 -4.58 9.27 22.11
N MET A 160 -5.32 8.18 22.33
CA MET A 160 -6.79 8.24 22.28
C MET A 160 -7.19 9.08 23.49
N THR A 161 -7.38 10.39 23.30
CA THR A 161 -8.19 11.15 24.24
C THR A 161 -9.58 10.52 24.19
N GLU A 162 -10.04 10.02 25.33
CA GLU A 162 -11.29 9.28 25.59
C GLU A 162 -12.57 9.96 25.05
N ASN A 163 -12.46 11.18 24.51
CA ASN A 163 -13.56 12.04 24.09
C ASN A 163 -13.88 12.03 22.58
N GLN A 164 -13.34 11.11 21.77
CA GLN A 164 -13.66 11.01 20.34
C GLN A 164 -14.44 9.75 19.94
N LEU A 165 -15.08 9.08 20.91
CA LEU A 165 -15.92 7.90 20.68
C LEU A 165 -17.42 8.21 20.68
N TRP A 166 -17.90 9.37 20.22
CA TRP A 166 -19.33 9.61 19.99
C TRP A 166 -19.55 10.56 18.81
#